data_AF-A0A944UIW9-F1
#
_entry.id   AF-A0A944UIW9-F1
#
_cell.length_a   1.000
_cell.length_b   1.000
_cell.length_c   1.000
_cell.angle_alpha   90.00
_cell.angle_beta   90.00
_cell.angle_gamma   90.00
#
_symmetry.space_group_name_H-M   'P 1'
#
loop_
_entity.id
_entity.type
_entity.pdbx_description
1 polymer ?
#
loop_
_entity_poly.entity_id
_entity_poly.type
_entity_poly.pdbx_seq_one_letter_code
_entity_poly.pdbx_strand_id
1 'polypeptide(L)'
;MKAAGAVYELEFQLECMRRGHTVSIPICDNAGHDAIVDGRKGLSRVQVRGTTVFQTYRYQVGTGCGAGKVNTEGDYDFLAVRIPNHDAWYLVPQKELLNSANAKFYPHNSKSKGTLV
;
A
#
# COMPACT_ATOMS: atom_id res chain seq x y z
N MET A 1 -5.72 -16.28 7.23
CA MET A 1 -5.48 -16.26 5.77
C MET A 1 -4.26 -15.38 5.52
N LYS A 2 -3.04 -15.96 5.51
CA LYS A 2 -1.77 -15.23 5.25
C LYS A 2 -1.45 -15.10 3.74
N ALA A 3 -2.09 -15.90 2.89
CA ALA A 3 -1.75 -16.00 1.47
C ALA A 3 -2.05 -14.72 0.66
N ALA A 4 -3.18 -14.04 0.90
CA ALA A 4 -3.56 -12.87 0.10
C ALA A 4 -2.61 -11.67 0.30
N GLY A 5 -2.12 -11.45 1.52
CA GLY A 5 -1.14 -10.39 1.81
C GLY A 5 0.17 -10.62 1.07
N ALA A 6 0.72 -11.83 1.21
CA ALA A 6 1.95 -12.23 0.52
C ALA A 6 1.84 -12.13 -1.02
N VAL A 7 0.67 -12.42 -1.59
CA VAL A 7 0.42 -12.21 -3.03
C VAL A 7 0.55 -10.73 -3.40
N TYR A 8 -0.05 -9.82 -2.63
CA TYR A 8 0.07 -8.38 -2.91
C TYR A 8 1.51 -7.87 -2.74
N GLU A 9 2.24 -8.37 -1.75
CA GLU A 9 3.66 -8.04 -1.55
C GLU A 9 4.52 -8.49 -2.74
N LEU A 10 4.28 -9.69 -3.27
CA LEU A 10 4.97 -10.20 -4.47
C LEU A 10 4.57 -9.44 -5.74
N GLU A 11 3.28 -9.12 -5.90
CA GLU A 11 2.80 -8.28 -7.02
C GLU A 11 3.43 -6.89 -6.98
N PHE A 12 3.59 -6.31 -5.80
CA PHE A 12 4.25 -5.02 -5.62
C PHE A 12 5.70 -5.07 -6.06
N GLN A 13 6.44 -6.11 -5.63
CA GLN A 13 7.82 -6.34 -6.05
C GLN A 13 7.92 -6.44 -7.58
N LEU A 14 7.06 -7.25 -8.20
CA LEU A 14 7.02 -7.39 -9.65
C LEU A 14 6.75 -6.06 -10.36
N GLU A 15 5.81 -5.26 -9.84
CA GLU A 15 5.47 -3.96 -10.42
C GLU A 15 6.61 -2.95 -10.31
N CYS A 16 7.32 -2.92 -9.18
CA CYS A 16 8.53 -2.12 -9.02
C CYS A 16 9.63 -2.55 -10.02
N MET A 17 9.87 -3.86 -10.15
CA MET A 17 10.88 -4.40 -11.08
C MET A 17 10.54 -4.08 -12.54
N ARG A 18 9.25 -4.18 -12.93
CA ARG A 18 8.78 -3.79 -14.28
C ARG A 18 9.06 -2.33 -14.60
N ARG A 19 9.06 -1.47 -13.59
CA ARG A 19 9.37 -0.03 -13.70
C ARG A 19 10.85 0.29 -13.55
N GLY A 20 11.70 -0.73 -13.42
CA GLY A 20 13.16 -0.57 -13.30
C GLY A 20 13.63 -0.17 -11.91
N HIS A 21 12.83 -0.40 -10.87
CA HIS A 21 13.24 -0.17 -9.48
C HIS A 21 13.81 -1.44 -8.86
N THR A 22 14.87 -1.28 -8.06
CA THR A 22 15.36 -2.33 -7.16
C THR A 22 14.50 -2.36 -5.91
N VAL A 23 14.18 -3.56 -5.42
CA VAL A 23 13.41 -3.77 -4.20
C VAL A 23 14.20 -4.65 -3.24
N SER A 24 14.30 -4.20 -1.99
CA SER A 24 14.89 -4.95 -0.88
C SER A 24 13.80 -5.35 0.11
N ILE A 25 13.78 -6.61 0.52
CA ILE A 25 12.75 -7.16 1.43
C ILE A 25 13.40 -7.45 2.79
N PRO A 26 12.79 -7.00 3.91
CA PRO A 26 13.24 -7.38 5.25
C PRO A 26 13.25 -8.90 5.41
N ILE A 27 14.27 -9.43 6.07
CA ILE A 27 14.29 -10.84 6.47
C ILE A 27 13.52 -10.92 7.79
N CYS A 28 12.40 -11.66 7.79
CA CYS A 28 11.42 -11.81 8.89
C CYS A 28 10.42 -10.64 9.07
N ASP A 29 9.49 -10.81 10.02
CA ASP A 29 8.33 -9.93 10.24
C ASP A 29 8.59 -8.85 11.32
N ASN A 30 9.83 -8.40 11.52
CA ASN A 30 10.17 -7.43 12.57
C ASN A 30 10.19 -5.96 12.09
N ALA A 31 10.15 -5.74 10.77
CA ALA A 31 10.09 -4.40 10.19
C ALA A 31 8.63 -3.92 10.11
N GLY A 32 8.39 -2.64 10.40
CA GLY A 32 7.06 -2.03 10.20
C GLY A 32 6.78 -1.61 8.75
N HIS A 33 7.45 -2.23 7.78
CA HIS A 33 7.25 -2.09 6.34
C HIS A 33 7.56 -3.42 5.65
N ASP A 34 7.01 -3.63 4.45
CA ASP A 34 7.17 -4.90 3.72
C ASP A 34 8.29 -4.83 2.68
N ALA A 35 8.66 -3.64 2.23
CA ALA A 35 9.69 -3.44 1.21
C ALA A 35 10.42 -2.10 1.35
N ILE A 36 11.66 -2.05 0.85
CA ILE A 36 12.40 -0.82 0.57
C ILE A 36 12.59 -0.73 -0.94
N VAL A 37 12.12 0.36 -1.54
CA VAL A 37 12.25 0.62 -2.99
C VAL A 37 13.35 1.64 -3.23
N ASP A 38 14.27 1.30 -4.12
CA ASP A 38 15.31 2.22 -4.61
C ASP A 38 14.73 3.15 -5.68
N GLY A 39 14.44 4.38 -5.26
CA GLY A 39 13.96 5.45 -6.12
C GLY A 39 15.08 6.42 -6.49
N ARG A 40 14.85 7.21 -7.54
CA ARG A 40 15.82 8.24 -7.99
C ARG A 40 16.23 9.26 -6.91
N LYS A 41 15.38 9.46 -5.91
CA LYS A 41 15.58 10.43 -4.81
C LYS A 41 16.08 9.76 -3.53
N GLY A 42 16.37 8.46 -3.56
CA GLY A 42 16.77 7.67 -2.40
C GLY A 42 15.80 6.53 -2.11
N LEU A 43 16.03 5.90 -0.96
CA LEU A 43 15.29 4.74 -0.51
C LEU A 43 13.94 5.15 0.10
N SER A 44 12.89 4.38 -0.20
CA SER A 44 11.56 4.58 0.38
C SER A 44 11.08 3.29 1.03
N ARG A 45 10.69 3.35 2.30
CA ARG A 45 10.07 2.24 3.03
C ARG A 45 8.58 2.17 2.67
N VAL A 46 8.12 1.02 2.23
CA VAL A 46 6.76 0.82 1.74
C VAL A 46 6.08 -0.30 2.51
N GLN A 47 4.92 0.03 3.07
CA GLN A 47 3.96 -0.97 3.56
C GLN A 47 3.00 -1.32 2.42
N VAL A 48 2.75 -2.60 2.20
CA VAL A 48 1.84 -3.10 1.18
C VAL A 48 0.54 -3.56 1.84
N ARG A 49 -0.58 -3.20 1.21
CA ARG A 49 -1.92 -3.69 1.54
C ARG A 49 -2.67 -3.98 0.24
N GLY A 50 -3.73 -4.74 0.34
CA GLY A 50 -4.65 -4.91 -0.77
C GLY A 50 -6.05 -5.25 -0.32
N THR A 51 -7.01 -5.00 -1.20
CA THR A 51 -8.42 -5.31 -0.95
C THR A 51 -9.14 -5.62 -2.25
N THR A 52 -9.99 -6.63 -2.22
CA THR A 52 -11.01 -6.91 -3.23
C THR A 52 -12.40 -6.48 -2.77
N VAL A 53 -12.52 -6.01 -1.52
CA VAL A 53 -13.80 -5.73 -0.87
C VAL A 53 -14.30 -4.35 -1.31
N PHE A 54 -15.40 -4.36 -2.06
CA PHE A 54 -16.13 -3.17 -2.48
C PHE A 54 -17.37 -2.98 -1.60
N GLN A 55 -17.48 -1.82 -0.94
CA GLN A 55 -18.61 -1.48 -0.06
C GLN A 55 -19.02 -0.04 -0.27
N THR A 56 -20.34 0.23 -0.34
CA THR A 56 -20.92 1.59 -0.42
C THR A 56 -20.16 2.49 -1.40
N TYR A 57 -19.92 1.97 -2.61
CA TYR A 57 -19.25 2.66 -3.72
C TYR A 57 -17.74 2.94 -3.56
N ARG A 58 -17.03 2.20 -2.69
CA ARG A 58 -15.59 2.37 -2.48
C ARG A 58 -14.89 1.08 -2.09
N TYR A 59 -13.57 1.09 -2.26
CA TYR A 59 -12.67 0.12 -1.64
C TYR A 59 -12.07 0.72 -0.38
N GLN A 60 -11.86 -0.10 0.65
CA GLN A 60 -11.26 0.36 1.90
C GLN A 60 -10.16 -0.58 2.39
N VAL A 61 -9.11 0.01 2.93
CA VAL A 61 -8.10 -0.71 3.71
C VAL A 61 -7.88 -0.01 5.04
N GLY A 62 -7.64 -0.81 6.08
CA GLY A 62 -7.18 -0.30 7.36
C GLY A 62 -5.77 0.28 7.23
N THR A 63 -5.54 1.44 7.83
CA THR A 63 -4.27 2.17 7.73
C THR A 63 -3.35 1.94 8.92
N GLY A 64 -3.88 1.51 10.07
CA GLY A 64 -3.11 1.13 11.25
C GLY A 64 -2.86 -0.38 11.38
N CYS A 65 -1.94 -0.75 12.27
CA CYS A 65 -1.66 -2.15 12.61
C CYS A 65 -2.74 -2.71 13.54
N GLY A 66 -3.80 -3.25 12.94
CA GLY A 66 -4.93 -3.86 13.64
C GLY A 66 -6.26 -3.18 13.33
N ALA A 67 -7.35 -3.94 13.42
CA ALA A 67 -8.68 -3.43 13.09
C ALA A 67 -9.05 -2.23 13.98
N GLY A 68 -9.53 -1.15 13.36
CA GLY A 68 -9.97 0.07 14.05
C GLY A 68 -8.84 0.94 14.62
N LYS A 69 -7.57 0.54 14.48
CA LYS A 69 -6.45 1.37 14.93
C LYS A 69 -6.14 2.47 13.92
N VAL A 70 -5.90 3.67 14.45
CA VAL A 70 -5.42 4.79 13.66
C VAL A 70 -3.97 4.59 13.26
N ASN A 71 -3.63 5.15 12.12
CA ASN A 71 -2.25 5.26 11.67
C ASN A 71 -1.56 6.36 12.47
N THR A 72 -0.56 5.95 13.26
CA THR A 72 0.38 6.86 13.88
C THR A 72 1.63 6.95 13.01
N GLU A 73 2.42 8.01 13.18
CA GLU A 73 3.74 8.09 12.59
C GLU A 73 4.52 6.80 12.93
N GLY A 74 5.16 6.21 11.92
CA GLY A 74 5.59 4.82 11.98
C GLY A 74 6.70 4.51 10.98
N ASP A 75 6.95 3.22 10.77
CA ASP A 75 8.18 2.72 10.16
C ASP A 75 8.17 2.67 8.62
N TYR A 76 7.24 3.36 7.97
CA TYR A 76 7.13 3.39 6.52
C TYR A 76 6.84 4.80 5.99
N ASP A 77 7.31 5.07 4.77
CA ASP A 77 7.13 6.37 4.12
C ASP A 77 5.87 6.39 3.25
N PHE A 78 5.54 5.25 2.64
CA PHE A 78 4.37 5.09 1.77
C PHE A 78 3.55 3.82 2.08
N LEU A 79 2.24 3.93 1.90
CA LEU A 79 1.33 2.78 1.83
C LEU A 79 1.01 2.49 0.36
N ALA A 80 1.46 1.34 -0.15
CA ALA A 80 1.07 0.80 -1.44
C ALA A 80 -0.22 -0.01 -1.28
N VAL A 81 -1.27 0.33 -2.04
CA VAL A 81 -2.57 -0.35 -1.99
C VAL A 81 -2.92 -0.96 -3.32
N ARG A 82 -3.04 -2.29 -3.34
CA ARG A 82 -3.52 -3.08 -4.48
C ARG A 82 -5.04 -3.17 -4.50
N ILE A 83 -5.64 -2.88 -5.65
CA ILE A 83 -7.06 -3.19 -5.95
C ILE A 83 -7.14 -4.11 -7.18
N PRO A 84 -7.13 -5.45 -6.98
CA PRO A 84 -7.07 -6.42 -8.07
C PRO A 84 -8.15 -6.25 -9.13
N ASN A 85 -9.38 -5.98 -8.70
CA ASN A 85 -10.55 -5.84 -9.58
C ASN A 85 -10.43 -4.74 -10.64
N HIS A 86 -9.50 -3.79 -10.45
CA HIS A 86 -9.28 -2.67 -11.37
C HIS A 86 -7.87 -2.62 -11.93
N ASP A 87 -7.06 -3.65 -11.68
CA ASP A 87 -5.63 -3.67 -11.97
C ASP A 87 -4.88 -2.40 -11.50
N ALA A 88 -5.30 -1.87 -10.35
CA ALA A 88 -4.85 -0.57 -9.85
C ALA A 88 -3.88 -0.70 -8.68
N TRP A 89 -2.91 0.21 -8.67
CA TRP A 89 -2.04 0.53 -7.53
C TRP A 89 -2.21 1.99 -7.11
N TYR A 90 -2.27 2.20 -5.80
CA TYR A 90 -2.17 3.52 -5.20
C TYR A 90 -0.93 3.57 -4.32
N LEU A 91 -0.16 4.65 -4.41
CA LEU A 91 0.96 4.92 -3.52
C LEU A 91 0.65 6.17 -2.70
N VAL A 92 0.35 5.99 -1.41
CA VAL A 92 -0.12 7.06 -0.53
C VAL A 92 0.96 7.40 0.50
N PRO A 93 1.42 8.66 0.58
CA PRO A 93 2.36 9.08 1.64
C PRO A 93 1.76 8.86 3.03
N GLN A 94 2.53 8.33 3.99
CA GLN A 94 2.03 8.07 5.35
C GLN A 94 1.43 9.32 6.00
N LYS A 95 2.04 10.49 5.76
CA LYS A 95 1.57 11.79 6.28
C LYS A 95 0.11 12.12 5.93
N GLU A 96 -0.42 11.58 4.83
CA GLU A 96 -1.82 11.77 4.42
C GLU A 96 -2.79 10.81 5.14
N LEU A 97 -2.24 9.79 5.81
CA LEU A 97 -2.98 8.74 6.50
C LEU A 97 -2.98 8.92 8.02
N LEU A 98 -2.16 9.82 8.56
CA LEU A 98 -2.05 10.05 10.01
C LEU A 98 -3.42 10.34 10.63
N ASN A 99 -3.65 9.75 11.80
CA ASN A 99 -4.90 9.84 12.57
C ASN A 99 -6.14 9.28 11.84
N SER A 100 -5.97 8.64 10.68
CA SER A 100 -7.03 7.90 10.01
C SER A 100 -6.91 6.41 10.35
N ALA A 101 -8.06 5.76 10.57
CA ALA A 101 -8.13 4.29 10.71
C ALA A 101 -8.34 3.57 9.36
N ASN A 102 -8.82 4.28 8.33
CA ASN A 102 -9.12 3.69 7.03
C ASN A 102 -8.82 4.66 5.88
N ALA A 103 -8.23 4.13 4.82
CA ALA A 103 -8.10 4.83 3.54
C ALA A 103 -9.18 4.34 2.57
N LYS A 104 -9.70 5.25 1.73
CA LYS A 104 -10.80 4.99 0.80
C LYS A 104 -10.33 5.21 -0.63
N PHE A 105 -10.62 4.25 -1.49
CA PHE A 105 -10.15 4.25 -2.87
C PHE A 105 -11.31 4.09 -3.85
N TYR A 106 -11.21 4.79 -4.97
CA TYR A 106 -12.27 4.90 -5.98
C TYR A 106 -11.68 4.74 -7.39
N PRO A 107 -11.09 3.57 -7.72
CA PRO A 107 -10.46 3.34 -9.03
C PRO A 107 -11.42 3.44 -10.21
N HIS A 108 -12.72 3.28 -9.96
CA HIS A 108 -13.79 3.47 -10.94
C HIS A 108 -14.18 4.94 -11.15
N ASN A 109 -13.68 5.87 -10.34
CA ASN A 109 -14.05 7.28 -10.39
C ASN A 109 -12.87 8.15 -10.84
N SER A 110 -12.93 8.64 -12.06
CA SER A 110 -11.92 9.52 -12.68
C SER A 110 -11.78 10.88 -12.01
N LYS A 111 -12.73 11.29 -11.17
CA LYS A 111 -12.66 12.55 -10.39
C LYS A 111 -12.04 12.35 -9.00
N SER A 112 -11.62 11.13 -8.65
CA SER A 112 -11.00 10.88 -7.36
C SER A 112 -9.60 11.51 -7.29
N LYS A 113 -9.19 11.91 -6.08
CA LYS A 113 -7.92 12.60 -5.84
C LYS A 113 -6.70 11.67 -5.83
N GLY A 114 -6.93 10.35 -5.75
CA GLY A 114 -5.85 9.38 -5.66
C GLY A 114 -5.12 9.27 -6.99
N THR A 115 -3.79 9.37 -6.96
CA THR A 115 -2.97 9.12 -8.14
C THR A 115 -2.82 7.62 -8.31
N LEU A 116 -3.27 7.09 -9.44
CA LEU A 116 -2.92 5.75 -9.88
C LEU A 116 -1.47 5.79 -10.33
N VAL A 117 -0.66 4.91 -9.78
CA VAL A 117 0.75 4.78 -10.19
C VAL A 117 0.88 3.67 -11.21
#